data_AF-A0A958G9Q8-F1
#
_entry.id   AF-A0A958G9Q8-F1
#
_cell.length_a   1.000
_cell.length_b   1.000
_cell.length_c   1.000
_cell.angle_alpha   90.00
_cell.angle_beta   90.00
_cell.angle_gamma   90.00
#
_symmetry.space_group_name_H-M   'P 1'
#
loop_
_entity.id
_entity.type
_entity.pdbx_description
1 polymer ?
#
loop_
_entity_poly.entity_id
_entity_poly.type
_entity_poly.pdbx_seq_one_letter_code
_entity_poly.pdbx_strand_id
1 'polypeptide(L)'
;GNTVMTPLNFVNYPISHSLLSGLLWGGVTGGIYYLLRKDRPGALWLGALVLSHWILDFLTHRPDLPLYPGGMKVGLGLWNSMAGTLLLEGGIFVLGVYFYLKATRAKDKIGVYAFWGLIAFLVVVHAGNVFGPPPPADSNAIALAGFAQWLLVGWGYWVDRHRERR
;
A
#
# COMPACT_ATOMS: atom_id res chain seq x y z
N GLY A 1 -19.82 -8.37 -7.19
CA GLY A 1 -18.78 -8.29 -6.16
C GLY A 1 -19.30 -7.47 -4.99
N ASN A 2 -18.60 -7.47 -3.87
CA ASN A 2 -18.96 -6.69 -2.69
C ASN A 2 -18.87 -5.16 -2.91
N THR A 3 -18.01 -4.73 -3.84
CA THR A 3 -18.01 -3.43 -4.52
C THR A 3 -17.74 -3.66 -6.02
N VAL A 4 -17.60 -2.60 -6.82
CA VAL A 4 -17.21 -2.70 -8.24
C VAL A 4 -15.73 -3.11 -8.36
N MET A 5 -14.86 -2.57 -7.50
CA MET A 5 -13.41 -2.80 -7.56
C MET A 5 -12.93 -4.02 -6.79
N THR A 6 -13.68 -4.49 -5.79
CA THR A 6 -13.32 -5.70 -5.03
C THR A 6 -14.52 -6.61 -4.77
N PRO A 7 -14.39 -7.92 -5.05
CA PRO A 7 -15.41 -8.89 -4.70
C PRO A 7 -15.39 -9.28 -3.22
N LEU A 8 -14.33 -8.94 -2.48
CA LEU A 8 -14.07 -9.44 -1.12
C LEU A 8 -15.05 -8.86 -0.11
N ASN A 9 -15.69 -9.73 0.67
CA ASN A 9 -16.49 -9.35 1.83
C ASN A 9 -15.70 -9.46 3.12
N PHE A 10 -15.44 -8.29 3.68
CA PHE A 10 -14.62 -8.06 4.85
C PHE A 10 -15.42 -8.27 6.14
N VAL A 11 -15.52 -9.54 6.56
CA VAL A 11 -16.41 -9.95 7.67
C VAL A 11 -15.79 -9.68 9.04
N ASN A 12 -14.54 -10.07 9.26
CA ASN A 12 -13.90 -10.00 10.57
C ASN A 12 -12.37 -9.80 10.50
N TYR A 13 -11.88 -8.74 11.14
CA TYR A 13 -10.45 -8.43 11.36
C TYR A 13 -10.31 -7.54 12.60
N PRO A 14 -10.61 -8.09 13.79
CA PRO A 14 -10.98 -7.31 14.97
C PRO A 14 -9.82 -6.45 15.49
N ILE A 15 -8.58 -6.83 15.18
CA ILE A 15 -7.38 -6.21 15.73
C ILE A 15 -6.62 -5.40 14.68
N SER A 16 -6.60 -5.79 13.41
CA SER A 16 -5.61 -5.26 12.45
C SER A 16 -6.00 -3.96 11.75
N HIS A 17 -7.28 -3.74 11.43
CA HIS A 17 -7.69 -2.65 10.51
C HIS A 17 -8.47 -1.51 11.18
N SER A 18 -8.30 -1.31 12.49
CA SER A 18 -8.92 -0.15 13.16
C SER A 18 -8.03 1.10 13.12
N LEU A 19 -8.62 2.30 13.18
CA LEU A 19 -7.85 3.55 13.27
C LEU A 19 -6.92 3.52 14.49
N LEU A 20 -7.44 3.07 15.63
CA LEU A 20 -6.66 2.88 16.85
C LEU A 20 -5.48 1.93 16.60
N SER A 21 -5.69 0.81 15.92
CA SER A 21 -4.63 -0.14 15.57
C SER A 21 -3.59 0.50 14.65
N GLY A 22 -4.00 1.27 13.64
CA GLY A 22 -3.11 1.99 12.74
C GLY A 22 -2.25 3.02 13.49
N LEU A 23 -2.84 3.76 14.43
CA LEU A 23 -2.11 4.69 15.31
C LEU A 23 -1.08 3.96 16.18
N LEU A 24 -1.46 2.83 16.80
CA LEU A 24 -0.57 2.03 17.63
C LEU A 24 0.58 1.45 16.80
N TRP A 25 0.31 0.87 15.62
CA TRP A 25 1.36 0.34 14.74
C TRP A 25 2.27 1.44 14.20
N GLY A 26 1.73 2.61 13.87
CA GLY A 26 2.53 3.77 13.48
C GLY A 26 3.45 4.23 14.61
N GLY A 27 2.93 4.30 15.84
CA GLY A 27 3.70 4.64 17.04
C GLY A 27 4.78 3.61 17.35
N VAL A 28 4.47 2.31 17.29
CA VAL A 28 5.43 1.22 17.51
C VAL A 28 6.52 1.24 16.44
N THR A 29 6.16 1.35 15.17
CA THR A 29 7.13 1.31 14.06
C THR A 29 8.04 2.53 14.09
N GLY A 30 7.48 3.73 14.25
CA GLY A 30 8.26 4.97 14.41
C GLY A 30 9.10 4.96 15.68
N GLY A 31 8.56 4.44 16.79
CA GLY A 31 9.26 4.30 18.06
C GLY A 31 10.47 3.38 17.98
N ILE A 32 10.32 2.18 17.40
CA ILE A 32 11.43 1.24 17.15
C ILE A 32 12.49 1.91 16.28
N TYR A 33 12.09 2.57 15.18
CA TYR A 33 13.04 3.28 14.32
C TYR A 33 13.80 4.37 15.08
N TYR A 34 13.12 5.19 15.87
CA TYR A 34 13.75 6.21 16.69
C TYR A 34 14.73 5.60 17.70
N LEU A 35 14.36 4.51 18.36
CA LEU A 35 15.24 3.86 19.33
C LEU A 35 16.54 3.35 18.70
N LEU A 36 16.46 2.85 17.46
CA LEU A 36 17.61 2.32 16.71
C LEU A 36 18.45 3.39 16.01
N ARG A 37 17.83 4.44 15.46
CA ARG A 37 18.50 5.44 14.61
C ARG A 37 18.70 6.80 15.28
N LYS A 38 17.97 7.08 16.35
CA LYS A 38 17.91 8.39 17.05
C LYS A 38 17.53 9.56 16.12
N ASP A 39 16.89 9.27 14.99
CA ASP A 39 16.40 10.25 14.02
C ASP A 39 14.90 10.50 14.21
N ARG A 40 14.55 11.66 14.77
CA ARG A 40 13.15 12.05 15.06
C ARG A 40 12.36 12.31 13.77
N PRO A 41 12.84 13.13 12.81
CA PRO A 41 12.17 13.27 11.52
C PRO A 41 11.88 11.93 10.84
N GLY A 42 12.86 11.04 10.75
CA GLY A 42 12.67 9.72 10.13
C GLY A 42 11.61 8.87 10.85
N ALA A 43 11.61 8.89 12.18
CA ALA A 43 10.60 8.20 12.99
C ALA A 43 9.19 8.73 12.75
N LEU A 44 9.02 10.05 12.68
CA LEU A 44 7.72 10.68 12.41
C LEU A 44 7.22 10.35 10.99
N TRP A 45 8.10 10.39 9.99
CA TRP A 45 7.75 10.00 8.62
C TRP A 45 7.34 8.54 8.54
N LEU A 46 8.05 7.65 9.22
CA LEU A 46 7.73 6.22 9.21
C LEU A 46 6.38 5.94 9.90
N GLY A 47 6.12 6.57 11.04
CA GLY A 47 4.82 6.47 11.72
C GLY A 47 3.67 7.02 10.88
N ALA A 48 3.87 8.17 10.24
CA ALA A 48 2.89 8.78 9.34
C ALA A 48 2.62 7.89 8.11
N LEU A 49 3.65 7.25 7.56
CA LEU A 49 3.52 6.33 6.43
C LEU A 49 2.63 5.13 6.80
N VAL A 50 2.84 4.52 7.97
CA VAL A 50 1.99 3.43 8.46
C VAL A 50 0.54 3.89 8.65
N LEU A 51 0.33 5.05 9.27
CA LEU A 51 -1.02 5.58 9.50
C LEU A 51 -1.74 5.95 8.19
N SER A 52 -1.00 6.40 7.16
CA SER A 52 -1.58 6.80 5.88
C SER A 52 -2.36 5.68 5.21
N HIS A 53 -2.00 4.42 5.46
CA HIS A 53 -2.75 3.26 4.95
C HIS A 53 -4.21 3.30 5.39
N TRP A 54 -4.49 3.52 6.69
CA TRP A 54 -5.86 3.60 7.18
C TRP A 54 -6.63 4.79 6.58
N ILE A 55 -5.94 5.92 6.37
CA ILE A 55 -6.55 7.12 5.78
C ILE A 55 -6.94 6.86 4.32
N LEU A 56 -6.06 6.20 3.56
CA LEU A 56 -6.36 5.80 2.18
C LEU A 56 -7.51 4.78 2.16
N ASP A 57 -7.50 3.82 3.08
CA ASP A 57 -8.58 2.84 3.24
C ASP A 57 -9.92 3.52 3.55
N PHE A 58 -9.94 4.55 4.40
CA PHE A 58 -11.15 5.31 4.69
C PHE A 58 -11.76 5.94 3.42
N LEU A 59 -10.94 6.40 2.48
CA LEU A 59 -11.42 6.91 1.21
C LEU A 59 -11.96 5.77 0.32
N THR A 60 -11.27 4.62 0.31
CA THR A 60 -11.55 3.54 -0.64
C THR A 60 -12.67 2.60 -0.21
N HIS A 61 -12.61 2.15 1.03
CA HIS A 61 -13.54 1.21 1.61
C HIS A 61 -14.94 1.80 1.69
N ARG A 62 -15.93 0.93 1.48
CA ARG A 62 -17.30 1.18 1.94
C ARG A 62 -17.31 1.26 3.49
N PRO A 63 -18.46 1.51 4.16
CA PRO A 63 -18.55 1.54 5.62
C PRO A 63 -18.27 0.19 6.34
N ASP A 64 -17.05 -0.34 6.20
CA ASP A 64 -16.56 -1.57 6.82
C ASP A 64 -15.24 -1.41 7.59
N LEU A 65 -14.69 -0.18 7.66
CA LEU A 65 -13.43 0.11 8.35
C LEU A 65 -13.67 0.58 9.80
N PRO A 66 -13.27 -0.18 10.84
CA PRO A 66 -13.53 0.18 12.23
C PRO A 66 -12.68 1.38 12.71
N LEU A 67 -13.24 2.22 13.59
CA LEU A 67 -12.47 3.26 14.30
C LEU A 67 -11.62 2.67 15.44
N TYR A 68 -12.15 1.67 16.14
CA TYR A 68 -11.48 0.89 17.17
C TYR A 68 -12.00 -0.54 17.14
N PRO A 69 -11.31 -1.52 17.76
CA PRO A 69 -11.75 -2.93 17.77
C PRO A 69 -13.20 -3.07 18.24
N GLY A 70 -14.06 -3.64 17.40
CA GLY A 70 -15.50 -3.80 17.68
C GLY A 70 -16.34 -2.51 17.64
N GLY A 71 -15.76 -1.38 17.25
CA GLY A 71 -16.42 -0.09 17.20
C GLY A 71 -17.18 0.22 15.91
N MET A 72 -17.59 1.48 15.79
CA MET A 72 -18.24 2.03 14.58
C MET A 72 -17.36 1.82 13.34
N LYS A 73 -17.99 1.44 12.23
CA LYS A 73 -17.34 1.26 10.92
C LYS A 73 -17.64 2.46 10.02
N VAL A 74 -16.62 2.92 9.30
CA VAL A 74 -16.64 4.10 8.43
C VAL A 74 -16.03 3.77 7.07
N GLY A 75 -16.23 4.66 6.09
CA GLY A 75 -15.66 4.54 4.75
C GLY A 75 -16.46 5.35 3.71
N LEU A 76 -15.79 5.98 2.75
CA LEU A 76 -16.43 6.82 1.72
C LEU A 76 -16.84 6.03 0.46
N GLY A 77 -16.31 4.83 0.28
CA GLY A 77 -16.75 3.89 -0.74
C GLY A 77 -16.28 4.21 -2.16
N LEU A 78 -15.07 4.75 -2.36
CA LEU A 78 -14.50 5.01 -3.70
C LEU A 78 -14.56 3.77 -4.61
N TRP A 79 -14.39 2.57 -4.05
CA TRP A 79 -14.44 1.30 -4.79
C TRP A 79 -15.80 0.97 -5.42
N ASN A 80 -16.85 1.76 -5.13
CA ASN A 80 -18.11 1.71 -5.87
C ASN A 80 -18.04 2.45 -7.22
N SER A 81 -16.98 3.23 -7.47
CA SER A 81 -16.70 3.93 -8.72
C SER A 81 -15.37 3.45 -9.30
N MET A 82 -15.43 2.65 -10.38
CA MET A 82 -14.23 2.19 -11.07
C MET A 82 -13.40 3.36 -11.61
N ALA A 83 -14.05 4.33 -12.27
CA ALA A 83 -13.37 5.50 -12.80
C ALA A 83 -12.71 6.33 -11.68
N GLY A 84 -13.41 6.57 -10.58
CA GLY A 84 -12.86 7.29 -9.43
C GLY A 84 -11.66 6.58 -8.80
N THR A 85 -11.74 5.25 -8.68
CA THR A 85 -10.65 4.44 -8.16
C THR A 85 -9.43 4.50 -9.06
N LEU A 86 -9.59 4.26 -10.37
CA LEU A 86 -8.48 4.31 -11.33
C LEU A 86 -7.83 5.69 -11.40
N LEU A 87 -8.61 6.77 -11.30
CA LEU A 87 -8.09 8.13 -11.27
C LEU A 87 -7.28 8.40 -10.00
N LEU A 88 -7.79 8.05 -8.82
CA LEU A 88 -7.10 8.31 -7.56
C LEU A 88 -5.88 7.41 -7.38
N GLU A 89 -6.05 6.09 -7.48
CA GLU A 89 -4.97 5.11 -7.29
C GLU A 89 -3.90 5.29 -8.37
N GLY A 90 -4.31 5.45 -9.64
CA GLY A 90 -3.39 5.73 -10.73
C GLY A 90 -2.69 7.09 -10.58
N GLY A 91 -3.39 8.11 -10.10
CA GLY A 91 -2.82 9.42 -9.81
C GLY A 91 -1.74 9.36 -8.73
N ILE A 92 -2.01 8.69 -7.60
CA ILE A 92 -1.04 8.46 -6.52
C ILE A 92 0.18 7.68 -7.05
N PHE A 93 -0.04 6.64 -7.85
CA PHE A 93 1.03 5.85 -8.46
C PHE A 93 1.93 6.70 -9.37
N VAL A 94 1.35 7.45 -10.30
CA VAL A 94 2.09 8.33 -11.22
C VAL A 94 2.86 9.41 -10.46
N LEU A 95 2.26 10.02 -9.44
CA LEU A 95 2.94 11.00 -8.59
C LEU A 95 4.11 10.38 -7.82
N GLY A 96 3.94 9.16 -7.29
CA GLY A 96 5.02 8.42 -6.63
C GLY A 96 6.20 8.17 -7.56
N VAL A 97 5.93 7.69 -8.79
CA VAL A 97 6.94 7.50 -9.84
C VAL A 97 7.64 8.82 -10.18
N TYR A 98 6.86 9.89 -10.38
CA TYR A 98 7.39 11.22 -10.68
C TYR A 98 8.33 11.73 -9.60
N PHE A 99 7.90 11.70 -8.32
CA PHE A 99 8.73 12.18 -7.22
C PHE A 99 9.98 11.33 -7.03
N TYR A 100 9.88 10.01 -7.19
CA TYR A 100 11.03 9.11 -7.11
C TYR A 100 12.06 9.37 -8.21
N LEU A 101 11.62 9.58 -9.45
CA LEU A 101 12.50 9.93 -10.58
C LEU A 101 13.09 11.34 -10.47
N LYS A 102 12.35 12.27 -9.85
CA LYS A 102 12.83 13.63 -9.57
C LYS A 102 13.90 13.63 -8.47
N ALA A 103 13.80 12.73 -7.50
CA ALA A 103 14.74 12.62 -6.38
C ALA A 103 15.96 11.73 -6.68
N THR A 104 15.86 10.80 -7.64
CA THR A 104 16.91 9.80 -7.90
C THR A 104 17.35 9.73 -9.36
N ARG A 105 18.57 9.24 -9.59
CA ARG A 105 19.09 8.85 -10.91
C ARG A 105 19.69 7.46 -10.86
N ALA A 106 19.68 6.75 -12.00
CA ALA A 106 20.29 5.44 -12.10
C ALA A 106 21.83 5.55 -12.10
N LYS A 107 22.50 4.67 -11.35
CA LYS A 107 23.97 4.56 -11.34
C LYS A 107 24.48 3.75 -12.54
N ASP A 108 23.68 2.81 -13.01
CA ASP A 108 24.01 1.87 -14.07
C ASP A 108 22.77 1.45 -14.86
N LYS A 109 22.95 0.56 -15.85
CA LYS A 109 21.85 0.01 -16.65
C LYS A 109 20.88 -0.84 -15.82
N ILE A 110 21.36 -1.49 -14.74
CA ILE A 110 20.52 -2.29 -13.84
C ILE A 110 19.51 -1.38 -13.15
N GLY A 111 19.92 -0.22 -12.64
CA GLY A 111 19.02 0.75 -12.01
C GLY A 111 17.96 1.35 -12.94
N VAL A 112 18.17 1.29 -14.26
CA VAL A 112 17.16 1.64 -15.28
C VAL A 112 16.18 0.49 -15.47
N TYR A 113 16.69 -0.71 -15.79
CA TYR A 113 15.85 -1.87 -16.10
C TYR A 113 15.09 -2.39 -14.89
N ALA A 114 15.72 -2.46 -13.71
CA ALA A 114 15.08 -2.91 -12.48
C ALA A 114 13.93 -1.99 -12.07
N PHE A 115 14.10 -0.67 -12.21
CA PHE A 115 13.05 0.30 -11.89
C PHE A 115 11.87 0.19 -12.86
N TRP A 116 12.11 0.29 -14.17
CA TRP A 116 11.02 0.23 -15.15
C TRP A 116 10.37 -1.16 -15.21
N GLY A 117 11.14 -2.22 -14.93
CA GLY A 117 10.61 -3.58 -14.75
C GLY A 117 9.65 -3.66 -13.56
N LEU A 118 10.00 -3.06 -12.41
CA LEU A 118 9.11 -2.98 -11.25
C LEU A 118 7.83 -2.21 -11.58
N ILE A 119 7.94 -1.05 -12.25
CA ILE A 119 6.78 -0.25 -12.65
C ILE A 119 5.86 -1.03 -13.59
N ALA A 120 6.41 -1.67 -14.63
CA ALA A 120 5.62 -2.49 -15.55
C ALA A 120 4.95 -3.66 -14.83
N PHE A 121 5.68 -4.33 -13.92
CA PHE A 121 5.13 -5.42 -13.12
C PHE A 121 3.95 -4.96 -12.25
N LEU A 122 4.08 -3.83 -11.54
CA LEU A 122 3.01 -3.28 -10.70
C LEU A 122 1.78 -2.90 -11.52
N VAL A 123 1.96 -2.32 -12.72
CA VAL A 123 0.84 -2.01 -13.63
C VAL A 123 0.14 -3.29 -14.09
N VAL A 124 0.87 -4.34 -14.44
CA VAL A 124 0.30 -5.63 -14.85
C VAL A 124 -0.46 -6.27 -13.68
N VAL A 125 0.11 -6.27 -12.47
CA VAL A 125 -0.56 -6.79 -11.26
C VAL A 125 -1.84 -6.00 -10.98
N HIS A 126 -1.81 -4.68 -11.07
CA HIS A 126 -2.99 -3.85 -10.85
C HIS A 126 -4.06 -4.08 -11.93
N ALA A 127 -3.69 -4.18 -13.21
CA ALA A 127 -4.62 -4.54 -14.27
C ALA A 127 -5.25 -5.92 -14.03
N GLY A 128 -4.46 -6.91 -13.58
CA GLY A 128 -4.95 -8.22 -13.16
C GLY A 128 -5.89 -8.15 -11.95
N ASN A 129 -5.64 -7.25 -11.00
CA ASN A 129 -6.53 -7.03 -9.86
C ASN A 129 -7.88 -6.42 -10.28
N VAL A 130 -7.90 -5.53 -11.27
CA VAL A 130 -9.12 -4.85 -11.72
C VAL A 130 -9.95 -5.69 -12.70
N PHE A 131 -9.29 -6.36 -13.65
CA PHE A 131 -9.96 -7.07 -14.75
C PHE A 131 -9.90 -8.59 -14.64
N GLY A 132 -9.14 -9.12 -13.69
CA GLY A 132 -9.02 -10.56 -13.46
C GLY A 132 -10.28 -11.16 -12.82
N PRO A 133 -10.40 -12.51 -12.87
CA PRO A 133 -11.46 -13.19 -12.16
C PRO A 133 -11.34 -12.97 -10.64
N PRO A 134 -12.44 -13.07 -9.88
CA PRO A 134 -12.37 -13.04 -8.43
C PRO A 134 -11.44 -14.15 -7.91
N PRO A 135 -10.73 -13.92 -6.79
CA PRO A 135 -9.89 -14.95 -6.21
C PRO A 135 -10.74 -16.19 -5.86
N PRO A 136 -10.12 -17.37 -5.81
CA PRO A 136 -10.84 -18.57 -5.39
C PRO A 136 -11.40 -18.39 -3.98
N ALA A 137 -12.40 -19.20 -3.63
CA ALA A 137 -13.10 -19.06 -2.35
C ALA A 137 -12.20 -19.34 -1.13
N ASP A 138 -11.02 -19.94 -1.33
CA ASP A 138 -10.08 -20.21 -0.26
C ASP A 138 -9.24 -18.97 0.09
N SER A 139 -9.12 -18.68 1.39
CA SER A 139 -8.31 -17.55 1.86
C SER A 139 -6.81 -17.75 1.66
N ASN A 140 -6.36 -18.97 1.34
CA ASN A 140 -4.94 -19.29 1.19
C ASN A 140 -4.31 -18.54 0.02
N ALA A 141 -5.02 -18.41 -1.11
CA ALA A 141 -4.53 -17.67 -2.27
C ALA A 141 -4.28 -16.19 -1.92
N ILE A 142 -5.20 -15.57 -1.18
CA ILE A 142 -5.10 -14.18 -0.72
C ILE A 142 -3.96 -14.03 0.29
N ALA A 143 -3.84 -14.97 1.24
CA ALA A 143 -2.76 -14.96 2.23
C ALA A 143 -1.38 -15.09 1.57
N LEU A 144 -1.25 -16.01 0.61
CA LEU A 144 0.00 -16.19 -0.15
C LEU A 144 0.33 -14.95 -0.96
N ALA A 145 -0.65 -14.35 -1.64
CA ALA A 145 -0.46 -13.10 -2.37
C ALA A 145 0.01 -11.97 -1.43
N GLY A 146 -0.58 -11.86 -0.23
CA GLY A 146 -0.16 -10.92 0.80
C GLY A 146 1.29 -11.12 1.24
N PHE A 147 1.70 -12.36 1.51
CA PHE A 147 3.11 -12.67 1.83
C PHE A 147 4.06 -12.41 0.64
N ALA A 148 3.61 -12.67 -0.59
CA ALA A 148 4.41 -12.43 -1.79
C ALA A 148 4.72 -10.95 -2.01
N GLN A 149 3.97 -10.01 -1.42
CA GLN A 149 4.27 -8.57 -1.49
C GLN A 149 5.64 -8.23 -0.88
N TRP A 150 6.21 -9.06 0.01
CA TRP A 150 7.59 -8.87 0.50
C TRP A 150 8.64 -8.96 -0.62
N LEU A 151 8.35 -9.67 -1.71
CA LEU A 151 9.21 -9.71 -2.89
C LEU A 151 9.32 -8.32 -3.55
N LEU A 152 8.25 -7.52 -3.51
CA LEU A 152 8.25 -6.14 -4.01
C LEU A 152 9.13 -5.23 -3.15
N VAL A 153 9.14 -5.44 -1.83
CA VAL A 153 10.04 -4.73 -0.92
C VAL A 153 11.50 -5.06 -1.25
N GLY A 154 11.80 -6.34 -1.46
CA GLY A 154 13.13 -6.79 -1.90
C GLY A 154 13.54 -6.19 -3.25
N TRP A 155 12.62 -6.16 -4.22
CA TRP A 155 12.87 -5.53 -5.53
C TRP A 155 13.10 -4.03 -5.38
N GLY A 156 12.28 -3.32 -4.60
CA GLY A 156 12.46 -1.89 -4.31
C GLY A 156 13.83 -1.59 -3.71
N TYR A 157 14.28 -2.40 -2.74
CA TYR A 157 15.62 -2.29 -2.17
C TYR A 157 16.73 -2.52 -3.20
N TRP A 158 16.54 -3.50 -4.10
CA TRP A 158 17.47 -3.74 -5.20
C TRP A 158 17.54 -2.54 -6.17
N VAL A 159 16.39 -1.95 -6.51
CA VAL A 159 16.33 -0.71 -7.31
C VAL A 159 17.10 0.41 -6.61
N ASP A 160 16.85 0.66 -5.33
CA ASP A 160 17.52 1.71 -4.57
C ASP A 160 19.04 1.51 -4.51
N ARG A 161 19.52 0.27 -4.43
CA ARG A 161 20.97 -0.02 -4.44
C ARG A 161 21.65 0.43 -5.74
N HIS A 162 20.95 0.34 -6.87
CA HIS A 162 21.42 0.75 -8.20
C HIS A 162 21.03 2.18 -8.60
N ARG A 163 20.49 2.96 -7.65
CA ARG A 163 20.15 4.38 -7.84
C ARG A 163 20.78 5.23 -6.75
N GLU A 164 20.95 6.51 -7.03
CA GLU A 164 21.43 7.51 -6.06
C GLU A 164 20.52 8.73 -6.08
N ARG A 165 20.57 9.49 -4.98
CA ARG A 165 19.95 10.80 -4.93
C ARG A 165 20.60 11.71 -5.96
N ARG A 166 19.78 12.53 -6.61
CA ARG A 166 20.25 13.59 -7.49
C ARG A 166 20.88 14.73 -6.71
#